data_AF-A0A3D4HI93-F1
#
_entry.id   AF-A0A3D4HI93-F1
#
_cell.length_a   1.000
_cell.length_b   1.000
_cell.length_c   1.000
_cell.angle_alpha   90.00
_cell.angle_beta   90.00
_cell.angle_gamma   90.00
#
_symmetry.space_group_name_H-M   'P 1'
#
loop_
_entity.id
_entity.type
_entity.pdbx_description
1 polymer ?
#
loop_
_entity_poly.entity_id
_entity_poly.type
_entity_poly.pdbx_seq_one_letter_code
_entity_poly.pdbx_strand_id
1 'polypeptide(L)'
;MMPPNEELEGLNVTLDRLTYYRDDENLPKETPHAFIYHLSIHNHSQRNIMLMARKWVIQEAGGNTQVIEGDKIVGKTPALKPGQTFSYNSYHVIANNAQVEGSFHRVDEDG
;
A
#
# COMPACT_ATOMS: atom_id res chain seq x y z
N MET A 1 18.00 -10.89 -13.74
CA MET A 1 17.39 -11.85 -12.80
C MET A 1 16.83 -11.01 -11.67
N MET A 2 15.50 -10.88 -11.55
CA MET A 2 14.93 -10.16 -10.41
C MET A 2 15.21 -10.99 -9.15
N PRO A 3 15.68 -10.39 -8.04
CA PRO A 3 15.88 -11.14 -6.82
C PRO A 3 14.56 -11.81 -6.41
N PRO A 4 14.61 -12.98 -5.78
CA PRO A 4 13.41 -13.64 -5.27
C PRO A 4 12.66 -12.65 -4.36
N ASN A 5 11.33 -12.72 -4.42
CA ASN A 5 10.43 -11.90 -3.61
C ASN A 5 10.54 -12.39 -2.15
N GLU A 6 11.64 -12.04 -1.48
CA GLU A 6 11.96 -12.49 -0.14
C GLU A 6 11.21 -11.62 0.87
N GLU A 7 10.36 -12.25 1.68
CA GLU A 7 9.74 -11.59 2.82
C GLU A 7 10.78 -11.45 3.92
N LEU A 8 11.02 -10.22 4.40
CA LEU A 8 11.92 -10.01 5.53
C LEU A 8 11.17 -10.35 6.81
N GLU A 9 11.64 -11.38 7.50
CA GLU A 9 11.11 -11.75 8.80
C GLU A 9 11.20 -10.55 9.77
N GLY A 10 10.08 -10.23 10.41
CA GLY A 10 9.96 -9.06 11.30
C GLY A 10 9.51 -7.76 10.62
N LEU A 11 9.46 -7.68 9.29
CA LEU A 11 8.81 -6.54 8.61
C LEU A 11 7.31 -6.80 8.47
N ASN A 12 6.49 -5.96 9.11
CA ASN A 12 5.04 -6.10 9.10
C ASN A 12 4.37 -4.83 8.59
N VAL A 13 3.21 -4.99 7.95
CA VAL A 13 2.36 -3.88 7.53
C VAL A 13 0.99 -4.02 8.18
N THR A 14 0.49 -2.96 8.80
CA THR A 14 -0.85 -2.90 9.39
C THR A 14 -1.71 -1.89 8.65
N LEU A 15 -3.00 -2.20 8.50
CA LEU A 15 -4.03 -1.26 8.09
C LEU A 15 -4.65 -0.64 9.33
N ASP A 16 -4.17 0.55 9.69
CA ASP A 16 -4.59 1.23 10.92
C ASP A 16 -6.00 1.81 10.80
N ARG A 17 -6.36 2.27 9.60
CA ARG A 17 -7.67 2.84 9.31
C ARG A 17 -8.02 2.72 7.84
N LEU A 18 -9.28 2.37 7.58
CA LEU A 18 -9.88 2.44 6.25
C LEU A 18 -11.11 3.35 6.32
N THR A 19 -11.11 4.42 5.53
CA THR A 19 -12.22 5.39 5.46
C THR A 19 -12.81 5.35 4.06
N TYR A 20 -14.12 5.12 3.99
CA TYR A 20 -14.89 5.23 2.76
C TYR A 20 -15.45 6.64 2.64
N TYR A 21 -15.20 7.31 1.52
CA TYR A 21 -15.80 8.60 1.21
C TYR A 21 -16.68 8.47 -0.02
N ARG A 22 -17.99 8.59 0.20
CA ARG A 22 -19.02 8.70 -0.83
C ARG A 22 -20.05 9.72 -0.41
N ASP A 23 -20.41 10.59 -1.33
CA ASP A 23 -21.57 11.46 -1.19
C ASP A 23 -22.78 10.75 -1.81
N ASP A 24 -23.43 9.88 -1.03
CA ASP A 24 -24.58 9.07 -1.47
C ASP A 24 -25.84 9.92 -1.74
N GLU A 25 -25.92 11.14 -1.20
CA GLU A 25 -27.10 12.02 -1.39
C GLU A 25 -27.06 12.77 -2.73
N ASN A 26 -25.87 13.10 -3.24
CA ASN A 26 -25.72 13.93 -4.44
C ASN A 26 -25.16 13.19 -5.66
N LEU A 27 -24.61 11.99 -5.50
CA LEU A 27 -23.93 11.29 -6.60
C LEU A 27 -24.73 10.08 -7.13
N PRO A 28 -24.83 9.92 -8.46
CA PRO A 28 -25.35 8.70 -9.07
C PRO A 28 -24.65 7.44 -8.54
N LYS A 29 -25.36 6.31 -8.59
CA LYS A 29 -24.81 5.03 -8.11
C LYS A 29 -23.51 4.61 -8.81
N GLU A 30 -23.33 5.07 -10.04
CA GLU A 30 -22.21 4.74 -10.93
C GLU A 30 -21.00 5.67 -10.75
N THR A 31 -21.08 6.71 -9.91
CA THR A 31 -19.95 7.60 -9.68
C THR A 31 -18.83 6.85 -8.93
N PRO A 32 -17.55 6.97 -9.33
CA PRO A 32 -16.45 6.37 -8.58
C PRO A 32 -16.28 6.98 -7.19
N HIS A 33 -15.88 6.15 -6.21
CA HIS A 33 -15.72 6.55 -4.81
C HIS A 33 -14.28 6.42 -4.34
N ALA A 34 -13.89 7.25 -3.38
CA ALA A 34 -12.55 7.21 -2.81
C ALA A 34 -12.51 6.39 -1.51
N PHE A 35 -11.55 5.49 -1.44
CA PHE A 35 -11.20 4.79 -0.20
C PHE A 35 -9.86 5.29 0.26
N ILE A 36 -9.82 5.89 1.44
CA ILE A 36 -8.61 6.40 2.08
C ILE A 36 -8.12 5.33 3.05
N TYR A 37 -6.92 4.81 2.80
CA TYR A 37 -6.28 3.82 3.64
C TYR A 37 -5.11 4.44 4.39
N HIS A 38 -4.95 4.04 5.65
CA HIS A 38 -3.85 4.43 6.52
C HIS A 38 -3.06 3.17 6.85
N LEU A 39 -1.79 3.14 6.43
CA LEU A 39 -0.92 2.01 6.64
C LEU A 39 0.24 2.40 7.54
N SER A 40 0.62 1.48 8.41
CA SER A 40 1.88 1.53 9.16
C SER A 40 2.77 0.37 8.79
N ILE A 41 4.03 0.68 8.50
CA ILE A 41 5.06 -0.28 8.15
C ILE A 41 6.03 -0.33 9.32
N HIS A 42 6.10 -1.48 9.97
CA HIS A 42 6.83 -1.73 11.20
C HIS A 42 8.05 -2.59 10.91
N ASN A 43 9.24 -2.04 11.14
CA ASN A 43 10.47 -2.80 11.03
C ASN A 43 10.82 -3.42 12.38
N HIS A 44 10.39 -4.66 12.64
CA HIS A 44 10.85 -5.45 13.80
C HIS A 44 12.02 -6.37 13.47
N SER A 45 12.60 -6.24 12.27
CA SER A 45 13.83 -6.94 11.92
C SER A 45 15.04 -6.26 12.57
N GLN A 46 16.20 -6.91 12.49
CA GLN A 46 17.48 -6.34 12.91
C GLN A 46 18.22 -5.60 11.79
N ARG A 47 17.59 -5.41 10.62
CA ARG A 47 18.20 -4.76 9.45
C ARG A 47 17.64 -3.35 9.26
N ASN A 48 18.47 -2.43 8.78
CA ASN A 48 17.95 -1.18 8.24
C ASN A 48 17.34 -1.46 6.86
N ILE A 49 16.14 -0.94 6.61
CA ILE A 49 15.46 -1.10 5.32
C ILE A 49 15.11 0.26 4.72
N MET A 50 15.01 0.31 3.39
CA MET A 50 14.52 1.48 2.68
C MET A 50 13.41 1.07 1.71
N LEU A 51 12.25 1.73 1.80
CA LEU A 51 11.11 1.43 0.94
C LEU A 51 11.27 2.15 -0.40
N MET A 52 11.37 1.37 -1.47
CA MET A 52 11.71 1.84 -2.82
C MET A 52 10.50 1.99 -3.73
N ALA A 53 9.54 1.08 -3.64
CA ALA A 53 8.36 1.11 -4.50
C ALA A 53 7.18 0.41 -3.82
N ARG A 54 6.01 0.62 -4.39
CA ARG A 54 4.76 -0.01 -3.98
C ARG A 54 4.03 -0.54 -5.20
N LYS A 55 3.36 -1.68 -5.02
CA LYS A 55 2.46 -2.27 -6.00
C LYS A 55 1.13 -2.55 -5.33
N TRP A 56 0.06 -2.18 -6.01
CA TRP A 56 -1.31 -2.47 -5.60
C TRP A 56 -2.00 -3.25 -6.72
N VAL A 57 -2.72 -4.30 -6.34
CA VAL A 57 -3.59 -5.07 -7.21
C VAL A 57 -5.01 -4.89 -6.69
N ILE A 58 -5.83 -4.21 -7.48
CA ILE A 58 -7.21 -3.90 -7.15
C ILE A 58 -8.10 -4.78 -8.02
N GLN A 59 -8.87 -5.66 -7.40
CA GLN A 59 -9.82 -6.55 -8.06
C GLN A 59 -11.23 -6.05 -7.78
N GLU A 60 -11.89 -5.47 -8.78
CA GLU A 60 -13.27 -5.02 -8.67
C GLU A 60 -14.25 -6.17 -8.90
N ALA A 61 -15.41 -6.13 -8.23
CA ALA A 61 -16.48 -7.12 -8.34
C ALA A 61 -17.03 -7.28 -9.77
N GLY A 62 -16.83 -6.29 -10.65
CA GLY A 62 -17.16 -6.36 -12.07
C GLY A 62 -16.21 -7.24 -12.90
N GLY A 63 -15.22 -7.89 -12.28
CA GLY A 63 -14.20 -8.70 -12.95
C GLY A 63 -13.02 -7.89 -13.49
N ASN A 64 -13.02 -6.57 -13.28
CA ASN A 64 -11.91 -5.71 -13.69
C ASN A 64 -10.77 -5.79 -12.68
N THR A 65 -9.54 -5.96 -13.14
CA THR A 65 -8.34 -5.94 -12.30
C THR A 65 -7.44 -4.79 -12.72
N GLN A 66 -7.12 -3.90 -11.78
CA GLN A 66 -6.21 -2.79 -11.98
C GLN A 66 -4.92 -3.04 -11.20
N VAL A 67 -3.78 -2.86 -11.85
CA VAL A 67 -2.46 -2.89 -11.21
C VAL A 67 -1.92 -1.46 -11.16
N ILE A 68 -1.59 -0.99 -9.96
CA ILE A 68 -1.00 0.32 -9.73
C ILE A 68 0.40 0.10 -9.17
N GLU A 69 1.40 0.47 -9.95
CA GLU A 69 2.80 0.48 -9.54
C GLU A 69 3.25 1.92 -9.37
N GLY A 70 4.01 2.18 -8.31
CA GLY A 70 4.52 3.51 -8.04
C GLY A 70 5.88 3.43 -7.39
N ASP A 71 6.81 4.19 -7.96
CA ASP A 71 8.07 4.47 -7.30
C ASP A 71 7.81 5.22 -5.99
N LYS A 72 8.63 4.91 -5.00
CA LYS A 72 8.62 5.49 -3.67
C LYS A 72 7.32 5.22 -2.92
N ILE A 73 7.19 5.73 -1.70
CA ILE A 73 5.98 5.70 -0.89
C ILE A 73 5.53 7.15 -0.69
N VAL A 74 4.39 7.52 -1.28
CA VAL A 74 3.88 8.92 -1.30
C VAL A 74 4.96 9.96 -1.68
N GLY A 75 5.81 9.60 -2.66
CA GLY A 75 6.92 10.44 -3.14
C GLY A 75 8.20 10.40 -2.30
N LYS A 76 8.23 9.62 -1.21
CA LYS A 76 9.38 9.48 -0.29
C LYS A 76 9.96 8.07 -0.29
N THR A 77 11.26 7.94 -0.04
CA THR A 77 11.93 6.66 0.19
C THR A 77 12.27 6.54 1.69
N PRO A 78 11.28 6.21 2.55
CA PRO A 78 11.51 6.17 3.98
C PRO A 78 12.53 5.07 4.32
N ALA A 79 13.54 5.46 5.10
CA ALA A 79 14.50 4.54 5.71
C ALA A 79 14.02 4.22 7.14
N LEU A 80 13.88 2.92 7.42
CA LEU A 80 13.37 2.38 8.67
C LEU A 80 14.49 1.58 9.35
N LYS A 81 14.96 2.07 10.49
CA LYS A 81 15.87 1.31 11.36
C LYS A 81 15.10 0.21 12.14
N PRO A 82 15.80 -0.78 12.72
CA PRO A 82 15.21 -1.72 13.67
C PRO A 82 14.38 -1.00 14.73
N GLY A 83 13.15 -1.46 14.93
CA GLY A 83 12.16 -0.92 15.85
C GLY A 83 11.41 0.32 15.35
N GLN A 84 11.74 0.88 14.18
CA GLN A 84 11.05 2.06 13.65
C GLN A 84 9.78 1.70 12.89
N THR A 85 8.85 2.67 12.87
CA THR A 85 7.58 2.58 12.15
C THR A 85 7.44 3.78 11.22
N PHE A 86 6.92 3.54 10.02
CA PHE A 86 6.56 4.57 9.06
C PHE A 86 5.07 4.45 8.74
N SER A 87 4.33 5.50 9.05
CA SER A 87 2.90 5.57 8.79
C SER A 87 2.62 6.56 7.66
N TYR A 88 1.72 6.19 6.76
CA TYR A 88 1.24 7.08 5.71
C TYR A 88 -0.21 6.77 5.36
N ASN A 89 -0.86 7.75 4.73
CA ASN A 89 -2.18 7.57 4.16
C ASN A 89 -2.16 7.90 2.67
N SER A 90 -3.01 7.21 1.92
CA SER A 90 -3.23 7.42 0.50
C SER A 90 -4.66 6.98 0.16
N TYR A 91 -5.05 7.07 -1.10
CA TYR A 91 -6.39 6.69 -1.53
C TYR A 91 -6.40 5.95 -2.86
N HIS A 92 -7.43 5.15 -3.07
CA HIS A 92 -7.80 4.59 -4.36
C HIS A 92 -9.20 5.07 -4.73
N VAL A 93 -9.41 5.33 -6.02
CA VAL A 93 -10.74 5.63 -6.57
C VAL A 93 -11.21 4.37 -7.28
N ILE A 94 -12.34 3.82 -6.85
CA ILE A 94 -12.91 2.59 -7.41
C ILE A 94 -14.37 2.81 -7.77
N ALA A 95 -14.82 2.15 -8.85
CA ALA A 95 -16.20 2.28 -9.32
C ALA A 95 -17.14 1.31 -8.59
N ASN A 96 -16.62 0.15 -8.18
CA ASN A 96 -17.39 -0.94 -7.57
C ASN A 96 -16.72 -1.42 -6.28
N ASN A 97 -17.39 -2.32 -5.56
CA ASN A 97 -16.75 -3.07 -4.47
C ASN A 97 -15.47 -3.73 -4.99
N ALA A 98 -14.35 -3.58 -4.27
CA ALA A 98 -13.08 -4.13 -4.68
C ALA A 98 -12.32 -4.77 -3.51
N GLN A 99 -11.53 -5.78 -3.83
CA GLN A 99 -10.49 -6.31 -2.98
C GLN A 99 -9.16 -5.68 -3.40
N VAL A 100 -8.38 -5.20 -2.43
CA VAL A 100 -7.09 -4.56 -2.68
C VAL A 100 -6.00 -5.34 -1.97
N GLU A 101 -5.01 -5.77 -2.74
CA GLU A 101 -3.81 -6.41 -2.24
C GLU A 101 -2.61 -5.55 -2.61
N GLY A 102 -1.59 -5.53 -1.75
CA GLY A 102 -0.42 -4.70 -2.00
C GLY A 102 0.87 -5.33 -1.53
N SER A 103 1.96 -4.90 -2.16
CA SER A 103 3.31 -5.25 -1.76
C SER A 103 4.22 -4.04 -1.84
N PHE A 104 5.25 -4.06 -1.00
CA PHE A 104 6.28 -3.03 -0.95
C PHE A 104 7.60 -3.63 -1.40
N HIS A 105 8.26 -2.93 -2.32
CA HIS A 105 9.64 -3.23 -2.65
C HIS A 105 10.55 -2.48 -1.69
N ARG A 106 11.51 -3.19 -1.11
CA ARG A 106 12.49 -2.65 -0.18
C ARG A 106 13.90 -3.05 -0.64
N VAL A 107 14.88 -2.29 -0.20
CA VAL A 107 16.30 -2.67 -0.19
C VAL A 107 16.80 -2.59 1.24
N ASP A 108 17.69 -3.49 1.64
CA ASP A 108 18.37 -3.43 2.93
C ASP A 108 19.84 -3.01 2.76
N GLU A 109 20.64 -3.16 3.80
CA GLU A 109 22.05 -2.76 3.80
C GLU A 109 22.93 -3.63 2.90
N ASP A 110 22.48 -4.84 2.56
CA ASP A 110 23.20 -5.81 1.73
C ASP A 110 22.93 -5.62 0.22
N GLY A 111 21.96 -4.78 -0.16
CA GLY A 111 21.59 -4.46 -1.54
C GLY A 111 20.47 -5.33 -2.08
#